data_AF-A0A496X4J9-F1
#
_entry.id   AF-A0A496X4J9-F1
#
_cell.length_a   1.000
_cell.length_b   1.000
_cell.length_c   1.000
_cell.angle_alpha   90.00
_cell.angle_beta   90.00
_cell.angle_gamma   90.00
#
_symmetry.space_group_name_H-M   'P 1'
#
loop_
_entity.id
_entity.type
_entity.pdbx_description
1 polymer ?
#
loop_
_entity_poly.entity_id
_entity_poly.type
_entity_poly.pdbx_seq_one_letter_code
_entity_poly.pdbx_strand_id
1 'polypeptide(L)'
;MKAITWTKRLILTASILALIATNILTLTHTAFNAAVSGLMGTAFGIQTVSDVLRGKVDARNKTIKSRKIATRKFGTKVTKRTKKLVATTLAEIPGEAIPLLGIPILLAATAYEIKLACENLDDLDQLYSDMGMTDETPDDVMHSVCHPTMPEAGNIWDGVVEKSGEWLDQARAAM
;
A
#
# COMPACT_ATOMS: atom_id res chain seq x y z
N MET A 1 17.32 46.48 -57.21
CA MET A 1 16.98 45.05 -57.45
C MET A 1 17.80 44.04 -56.64
N LYS A 2 19.08 44.30 -56.30
CA LYS A 2 19.95 43.36 -55.55
C LYS A 2 19.51 43.07 -54.09
N ALA A 3 18.87 44.02 -53.42
CA ALA A 3 18.43 43.85 -52.02
C ALA A 3 17.32 42.79 -51.87
N ILE A 4 16.42 42.66 -52.85
CA ILE A 4 15.29 41.71 -52.86
C ILE A 4 15.76 40.26 -53.07
N THR A 5 16.80 40.04 -53.87
CA THR A 5 17.33 38.68 -54.09
C THR A 5 18.14 38.19 -52.90
N TRP A 6 18.78 39.09 -52.15
CA TRP A 6 19.53 38.76 -50.95
C TRP A 6 18.63 38.42 -49.76
N THR A 7 17.55 39.19 -49.56
CA THR A 7 16.53 38.87 -48.54
C THR A 7 15.82 37.54 -48.83
N LYS A 8 15.46 37.27 -50.09
CA LYS A 8 14.89 35.97 -50.48
C LYS A 8 15.83 34.80 -50.17
N ARG A 9 17.13 34.96 -50.45
CA ARG A 9 18.14 33.94 -50.13
C ARG A 9 18.27 33.72 -48.63
N LEU A 10 18.29 34.78 -47.83
CA LEU A 10 18.33 34.68 -46.37
C LEU A 10 17.11 33.95 -45.78
N ILE A 11 15.90 34.30 -46.24
CA ILE A 11 14.66 33.66 -45.77
C ILE A 11 14.63 32.18 -46.14
N LEU A 12 15.06 31.83 -47.35
CA LEU A 12 15.17 30.43 -47.78
C LEU A 12 16.18 29.65 -46.93
N THR A 13 17.38 30.21 -46.71
CA THR A 13 18.39 29.54 -45.88
C THR A 13 17.94 29.37 -44.44
N ALA A 14 17.26 30.36 -43.87
CA ALA A 14 16.74 30.30 -42.51
C ALA A 14 15.62 29.25 -42.36
N SER A 15 14.74 29.15 -43.35
CA SER A 15 13.66 28.15 -43.36
C SER A 15 14.20 26.72 -43.45
N ILE A 16 15.21 26.49 -44.30
CA ILE A 16 15.87 25.18 -44.44
C ILE A 16 16.57 24.79 -43.13
N LEU A 17 17.33 25.71 -42.52
CA LEU A 17 17.96 25.48 -41.22
C LEU A 17 16.93 25.18 -40.12
N ALA A 18 15.81 25.90 -40.10
CA ALA A 18 14.74 25.67 -39.14
C ALA A 18 14.09 24.30 -39.30
N LEU A 19 13.84 23.84 -40.54
CA LEU A 19 13.28 22.51 -40.82
C LEU A 19 14.22 21.38 -40.38
N ILE A 20 15.52 21.54 -40.61
CA ILE A 20 16.55 20.57 -40.20
C ILE A 20 16.63 20.53 -38.67
N ALA A 21 16.75 21.69 -38.02
CA ALA A 21 16.80 21.79 -36.56
C ALA A 21 15.54 21.20 -35.91
N THR A 22 14.35 21.48 -36.47
CA THR A 22 13.08 20.95 -35.96
C THR A 22 13.02 19.43 -36.08
N ASN A 23 13.48 18.84 -37.19
CA ASN A 23 13.53 17.38 -37.34
C ASN A 23 14.49 16.72 -36.34
N ILE A 24 15.68 17.31 -36.14
CA ILE A 24 16.67 16.79 -35.19
C ILE A 24 16.14 16.87 -33.75
N LEU A 25 15.56 18.00 -33.35
CA LEU A 25 15.02 18.16 -32.00
C LEU A 25 13.81 17.26 -31.74
N THR A 26 12.96 17.04 -32.76
CA THR A 26 11.79 16.15 -32.67
C THR A 26 12.21 14.69 -32.40
N LEU A 27 13.29 14.23 -33.05
CA LEU A 27 13.84 12.88 -32.88
C LEU A 27 14.63 12.71 -31.57
N THR A 28 15.34 13.75 -31.14
CA THR A 28 16.30 13.63 -30.01
C THR A 28 15.68 14.01 -28.67
N HIS A 29 14.65 14.86 -28.64
CA HIS A 29 14.05 15.37 -27.40
C HIS A 29 12.54 15.19 -27.35
N THR A 30 12.10 14.24 -26.51
CA THR A 30 10.69 14.01 -26.16
C THR A 30 10.01 15.25 -25.59
N ALA A 31 10.75 16.10 -24.86
CA ALA A 31 10.26 17.36 -24.31
C ALA A 31 9.94 18.41 -25.40
N PHE A 32 10.74 18.49 -26.46
CA PHE A 32 10.47 19.38 -27.59
C PHE A 32 9.27 18.91 -28.39
N ASN A 33 9.17 17.60 -28.62
CA ASN A 33 8.04 16.96 -29.28
C ASN A 33 6.72 17.23 -28.53
N ALA A 34 6.75 17.16 -27.19
CA ALA A 34 5.62 17.51 -26.33
C ALA A 34 5.29 19.02 -26.35
N ALA A 35 6.29 19.89 -26.42
CA ALA A 35 6.09 21.34 -26.50
C ALA A 35 5.49 21.78 -27.84
N VAL A 36 5.98 21.24 -28.96
CA VAL A 36 5.43 21.50 -30.31
C VAL A 36 4.00 20.98 -30.42
N SER A 37 3.73 19.79 -29.91
CA SER A 37 2.38 19.22 -29.87
C SER A 37 1.42 20.05 -29.01
N GLY A 38 1.90 20.54 -27.85
CA GLY A 38 1.16 21.45 -26.99
C GLY A 38 0.87 22.80 -27.65
N LEU A 39 1.85 23.38 -28.36
CA LEU A 39 1.69 24.62 -29.11
C LEU A 39 0.67 24.46 -30.26
N MET A 40 0.71 23.34 -30.99
CA MET A 40 -0.26 23.06 -32.05
C MET A 40 -1.69 22.86 -31.50
N GLY A 41 -1.83 22.21 -30.36
CA GLY A 41 -3.12 22.08 -29.67
C GLY A 41 -3.68 23.44 -29.21
N THR A 42 -2.85 24.29 -28.60
CA THR A 42 -3.31 25.58 -28.04
C THR A 42 -3.47 26.70 -29.07
N ALA A 43 -2.63 26.73 -30.11
CA ALA A 43 -2.61 27.84 -31.08
C ALA A 43 -3.48 27.58 -32.32
N PHE A 44 -3.63 26.32 -32.73
CA PHE A 44 -4.38 25.94 -33.94
C PHE A 44 -5.65 25.14 -33.65
N GLY A 45 -5.93 24.78 -32.39
CA GLY A 45 -7.18 24.09 -31.99
C GLY A 45 -7.32 22.67 -32.52
N ILE A 46 -6.25 22.08 -33.05
CA ILE A 46 -6.24 20.73 -33.59
C ILE A 46 -6.07 19.79 -32.40
N GLN A 47 -7.05 18.92 -32.14
CA GLN A 47 -6.93 17.88 -31.12
C GLN A 47 -5.76 16.96 -31.45
N THR A 48 -4.66 17.12 -30.75
CA THR A 48 -3.46 16.30 -30.95
C THR A 48 -3.54 15.05 -30.07
N VAL A 49 -2.84 13.98 -30.50
CA VAL A 49 -2.71 12.73 -29.73
C VAL A 49 -2.14 12.99 -28.33
N SER A 50 -1.34 14.06 -28.16
CA SER A 50 -0.78 14.49 -26.88
C SER A 50 -1.83 14.99 -25.90
N ASP A 51 -2.92 15.62 -26.34
CA ASP A 51 -4.01 16.06 -25.45
C ASP A 51 -4.85 14.89 -24.96
N VAL A 52 -5.09 13.91 -25.84
CA VAL A 52 -5.74 12.64 -25.44
C VAL A 52 -4.86 11.85 -24.47
N LEU A 53 -3.54 11.84 -24.71
CA LEU A 53 -2.59 11.20 -23.81
C LEU A 53 -2.52 11.92 -22.46
N ARG A 54 -2.51 13.27 -22.44
CA ARG A 54 -2.56 14.08 -21.21
C ARG A 54 -3.84 13.84 -20.43
N GLY A 55 -5.01 13.83 -21.08
CA GLY A 55 -6.28 13.51 -20.42
C GLY A 55 -6.29 12.11 -19.80
N LYS A 56 -5.72 11.11 -20.48
CA LYS A 56 -5.54 9.75 -19.92
C LYS A 56 -4.54 9.72 -18.76
N VAL A 57 -3.44 10.45 -18.84
CA VAL A 57 -2.44 10.55 -17.77
C VAL A 57 -3.01 11.26 -16.55
N ASP A 58 -3.81 12.32 -16.72
CA ASP A 58 -4.44 13.03 -15.61
C ASP A 58 -5.53 12.19 -14.95
N ALA A 59 -6.34 11.48 -15.74
CA ALA A 59 -7.30 10.51 -15.23
C ALA A 59 -6.61 9.38 -14.44
N ARG A 60 -5.51 8.83 -14.97
CA ARG A 60 -4.66 7.85 -14.26
C ARG A 60 -4.05 8.43 -12.99
N ASN A 61 -3.52 9.65 -13.02
CA ASN A 61 -2.95 10.32 -11.85
C ASN A 61 -3.99 10.54 -10.74
N LYS A 62 -5.23 10.87 -11.11
CA LYS A 62 -6.33 10.99 -10.14
C LYS A 62 -6.59 9.66 -9.43
N THR A 63 -6.66 8.55 -10.19
CA THR A 63 -6.82 7.19 -9.61
C THR A 63 -5.62 6.74 -8.79
N ILE A 64 -4.39 7.10 -9.18
CA ILE A 64 -3.17 6.80 -8.41
C ILE A 64 -3.16 7.59 -7.10
N LYS A 65 -3.60 8.86 -7.13
CA LYS A 65 -3.65 9.71 -5.95
C LYS A 65 -4.67 9.21 -4.93
N SER A 66 -5.87 8.79 -5.37
CA SER A 66 -6.87 8.20 -4.47
C SER A 66 -6.38 6.89 -3.85
N ARG A 67 -5.81 5.99 -4.65
CA ARG A 67 -5.19 4.74 -4.15
C ARG A 67 -4.08 5.01 -3.13
N LYS A 68 -3.19 5.96 -3.42
CA LYS A 68 -2.11 6.36 -2.50
C LYS A 68 -2.64 6.87 -1.15
N ILE A 69 -3.76 7.59 -1.14
CA ILE A 69 -4.38 8.09 0.09
C ILE A 69 -4.97 6.91 0.89
N ALA A 70 -5.71 6.01 0.24
CA ALA A 70 -6.28 4.82 0.87
C ALA A 70 -5.18 3.93 1.49
N THR A 71 -4.12 3.61 0.73
CA THR A 71 -2.98 2.84 1.23
C THR A 71 -2.26 3.54 2.39
N ARG A 72 -2.09 4.87 2.32
CA ARG A 72 -1.44 5.63 3.41
C ARG A 72 -2.29 5.60 4.68
N LYS A 73 -3.61 5.74 4.56
CA LYS A 73 -4.56 5.68 5.68
C LYS A 73 -4.57 4.30 6.33
N PHE A 74 -4.58 3.23 5.53
CA PHE A 74 -4.43 1.86 6.02
C PHE A 74 -3.11 1.69 6.77
N GLY A 75 -1.99 2.06 6.14
CA GLY A 75 -0.66 1.91 6.75
C GLY A 75 -0.48 2.66 8.07
N THR A 76 -1.06 3.85 8.23
CA THR A 76 -0.99 4.59 9.50
C THR A 76 -1.83 3.94 10.60
N LYS A 77 -3.03 3.42 10.28
CA LYS A 77 -3.87 2.69 11.24
C LYS A 77 -3.16 1.42 11.72
N VAL A 78 -2.66 0.59 10.79
CA VAL A 78 -1.93 -0.65 11.12
C VAL A 78 -0.72 -0.34 11.98
N THR A 79 0.12 0.62 11.58
CA THR A 79 1.32 1.00 12.37
C THR A 79 0.98 1.44 13.79
N LYS A 80 -0.10 2.21 13.97
CA LYS A 80 -0.54 2.65 15.30
C LYS A 80 -0.99 1.47 16.17
N ARG A 81 -1.71 0.51 15.59
CA ARG A 81 -2.15 -0.71 16.28
C ARG A 81 -0.97 -1.62 16.61
N THR A 82 -0.06 -1.87 15.67
CA THR A 82 1.13 -2.69 15.90
C THR A 82 2.00 -2.14 17.04
N LYS A 83 2.17 -0.82 17.14
CA LYS A 83 2.88 -0.22 18.28
C LYS A 83 2.22 -0.52 19.61
N LYS A 84 0.89 -0.44 19.67
CA LYS A 84 0.13 -0.76 20.88
C LYS A 84 0.26 -2.24 21.23
N LEU A 85 0.19 -3.12 20.22
CA LEU A 85 0.35 -4.56 20.39
C LEU A 85 1.72 -4.92 20.96
N VAL A 86 2.80 -4.42 20.34
CA VAL A 86 4.17 -4.65 20.79
C VAL A 86 4.37 -4.13 22.23
N ALA A 87 3.77 -2.99 22.58
CA ALA A 87 3.83 -2.49 23.95
C ALA A 87 3.10 -3.41 24.94
N THR A 88 1.96 -3.99 24.56
CA THR A 88 1.22 -4.96 25.37
C THR A 88 2.00 -6.26 25.54
N THR A 89 2.55 -6.83 24.46
CA THR A 89 3.39 -8.05 24.52
C THR A 89 4.63 -7.83 25.39
N LEU A 90 5.31 -6.68 25.28
CA LEU A 90 6.46 -6.37 26.13
C LEU A 90 6.10 -6.22 27.61
N ALA A 91 4.88 -5.76 27.91
CA ALA A 91 4.39 -5.62 29.28
C ALA A 91 4.02 -6.97 29.92
N GLU A 92 3.82 -8.01 29.11
CA GLU A 92 3.44 -9.35 29.55
C GLU A 92 4.63 -10.20 30.00
N ILE A 93 5.80 -10.02 29.41
CA ILE A 93 7.06 -10.72 29.73
C ILE A 93 7.30 -10.92 31.25
N PRO A 94 7.18 -9.90 32.12
CA PRO A 94 7.37 -10.11 33.56
C PRO A 94 6.24 -10.92 34.25
N GLY A 95 5.04 -10.96 33.67
CA GLY A 95 3.89 -11.71 34.19
C GLY A 95 3.92 -13.20 33.86
N GLU A 96 4.57 -13.58 32.75
CA GLU A 96 4.77 -14.97 32.32
C GLU A 96 5.60 -15.80 33.31
N ALA A 97 6.49 -15.14 34.06
CA ALA A 97 7.37 -15.79 35.03
C ALA A 97 6.63 -16.33 36.28
N ILE A 98 5.36 -15.97 36.49
CA ILE A 98 4.57 -16.36 37.66
C ILE A 98 3.51 -17.38 37.22
N PRO A 99 3.63 -18.68 37.59
CA PRO A 99 2.74 -19.74 37.09
C PRO A 99 1.24 -19.47 37.29
N LEU A 100 0.85 -18.84 38.39
CA LEU A 100 -0.55 -18.53 38.72
C LEU A 100 -1.12 -17.31 37.98
N LEU A 101 -0.26 -16.41 37.48
CA LEU A 101 -0.68 -15.20 36.77
C LEU A 101 -0.38 -15.28 35.27
N GLY A 102 0.55 -16.12 34.84
CA GLY A 102 0.98 -16.23 33.44
C GLY A 102 -0.14 -16.72 32.51
N ILE A 103 -0.85 -17.80 32.86
CA ILE A 103 -1.93 -18.33 32.01
C ILE A 103 -3.07 -17.31 31.78
N PRO A 104 -3.65 -16.68 32.81
CA PRO A 104 -4.72 -15.71 32.57
C PRO A 104 -4.24 -14.46 31.81
N ILE A 105 -3.00 -14.00 32.03
CA ILE A 105 -2.43 -12.88 31.28
C ILE A 105 -2.25 -13.26 29.80
N LEU A 106 -1.73 -14.46 29.52
CA LEU A 106 -1.54 -14.99 28.15
C LEU A 106 -2.84 -15.13 27.37
N LEU A 107 -3.89 -15.64 28.01
CA LEU A 107 -5.21 -15.72 27.39
C LEU A 107 -5.78 -14.33 27.11
N ALA A 108 -5.61 -13.38 28.05
CA ALA A 108 -6.06 -12.01 27.85
C ALA A 108 -5.28 -11.28 26.73
N ALA A 109 -3.97 -11.49 26.64
CA ALA A 109 -3.13 -10.93 25.59
C ALA A 109 -3.47 -11.53 24.22
N THR A 110 -3.63 -12.85 24.15
CA THR A 110 -4.07 -13.55 22.93
C THR A 110 -5.45 -13.05 22.48
N ALA A 111 -6.38 -12.86 23.43
CA ALA A 111 -7.70 -12.30 23.12
C ALA A 111 -7.61 -10.89 22.55
N TYR A 112 -6.72 -10.07 23.12
CA TYR A 112 -6.46 -8.72 22.65
C TYR A 112 -5.79 -8.70 21.26
N GLU A 113 -4.87 -9.63 20.99
CA GLU A 113 -4.23 -9.83 19.68
C GLU A 113 -5.24 -10.17 18.60
N ILE A 114 -6.13 -11.14 18.86
CA ILE A 114 -7.20 -11.55 17.94
C ILE A 114 -8.11 -10.36 17.62
N LYS A 115 -8.52 -9.59 18.63
CA LYS A 115 -9.34 -8.40 18.44
C LYS A 115 -8.66 -7.36 17.55
N LEU A 116 -7.36 -7.16 17.72
CA LEU A 116 -6.59 -6.22 16.92
C LEU A 116 -6.36 -6.71 15.48
N ALA A 117 -6.18 -8.02 15.30
CA ALA A 117 -6.09 -8.66 13.99
C ALA A 117 -7.39 -8.48 13.20
N CYS A 118 -8.55 -8.63 13.85
CA CYS A 118 -9.85 -8.40 13.23
C CYS A 118 -10.08 -6.97 12.78
N GLU A 119 -9.68 -5.99 13.59
CA GLU A 119 -9.73 -4.59 13.19
C GLU A 119 -8.79 -4.29 12.00
N ASN A 120 -7.70 -5.05 11.82
CA ASN A 120 -6.82 -4.93 10.65
C ASN A 120 -7.43 -5.58 9.40
N LEU A 121 -8.16 -6.69 9.55
CA LEU A 121 -8.88 -7.36 8.45
C LEU A 121 -10.02 -6.48 7.92
N ASP A 122 -10.78 -5.84 8.81
CA ASP A 122 -11.82 -4.85 8.45
C ASP A 122 -11.23 -3.63 7.71
N ASP A 123 -10.09 -3.11 8.18
CA ASP A 123 -9.41 -2.03 7.49
C ASP A 123 -8.83 -2.46 6.13
N LEU A 124 -8.49 -3.75 5.97
CA LEU A 124 -7.99 -4.32 4.72
C LEU A 124 -9.14 -4.49 3.72
N ASP A 125 -10.32 -4.93 4.16
CA ASP A 125 -11.53 -4.96 3.35
C ASP A 125 -11.91 -3.55 2.85
N GLN A 126 -11.90 -2.56 3.75
CA GLN A 126 -12.09 -1.16 3.38
C GLN A 126 -11.07 -0.69 2.34
N LEU A 127 -9.81 -1.12 2.44
CA LEU A 127 -8.78 -0.79 1.46
C LEU A 127 -9.04 -1.46 0.10
N TYR A 128 -9.48 -2.72 0.07
CA TYR A 128 -9.82 -3.42 -1.17
C TYR A 128 -11.04 -2.81 -1.87
N SER A 129 -12.06 -2.44 -1.09
CA SER A 129 -13.20 -1.65 -1.56
C SER A 129 -12.76 -0.32 -2.17
N ASP A 130 -11.90 0.45 -1.49
CA ASP A 130 -11.35 1.72 -2.00
C ASP A 130 -10.49 1.55 -3.28
N MET A 131 -9.90 0.36 -3.49
CA MET A 131 -9.11 0.03 -4.69
C MET A 131 -9.95 -0.53 -5.85
N GLY A 132 -11.21 -0.90 -5.58
CA GLY A 132 -12.13 -1.55 -6.51
C GLY A 132 -11.82 -3.03 -6.75
N MET A 133 -11.36 -3.74 -5.72
CA MET A 133 -10.92 -5.15 -5.78
C MET A 133 -11.82 -6.11 -4.99
N THR A 134 -13.08 -5.74 -4.74
CA THR A 134 -14.03 -6.50 -3.91
C THR A 134 -14.37 -7.90 -4.42
N ASP A 135 -14.13 -8.20 -5.71
CA ASP A 135 -14.39 -9.53 -6.29
C ASP A 135 -13.23 -10.52 -6.08
N GLU A 136 -12.04 -10.08 -5.65
CA GLU A 136 -10.85 -10.94 -5.56
C GLU A 136 -10.71 -11.64 -4.19
N THR A 137 -11.50 -11.26 -3.20
CA THR A 137 -11.37 -11.78 -1.83
C THR A 137 -12.69 -12.32 -1.31
N PRO A 138 -12.78 -13.65 -1.05
CA PRO A 138 -13.94 -14.23 -0.40
C PRO A 138 -14.11 -13.66 1.02
N ASP A 139 -15.23 -12.98 1.25
CA ASP A 139 -15.60 -12.34 2.53
C ASP A 139 -15.58 -13.33 3.72
N ASP A 140 -15.89 -14.60 3.44
CA ASP A 140 -15.89 -15.71 4.39
C ASP A 140 -14.50 -16.02 4.95
N VAL A 141 -13.44 -15.92 4.14
CA VAL A 141 -12.07 -16.15 4.61
C VAL A 141 -11.58 -14.97 5.44
N MET A 142 -11.98 -13.74 5.07
CA MET A 142 -11.54 -12.53 5.75
C MET A 142 -12.11 -12.42 7.18
N HIS A 143 -13.35 -12.87 7.40
CA HIS A 143 -14.04 -12.71 8.69
C HIS A 143 -14.13 -13.98 9.55
N SER A 144 -13.86 -15.17 8.99
CA SER A 144 -13.93 -16.44 9.74
C SER A 144 -12.95 -16.53 10.92
N VAL A 145 -11.85 -15.78 10.89
CA VAL A 145 -10.81 -15.79 11.93
C VAL A 145 -11.23 -15.03 13.19
N CYS A 146 -12.31 -14.24 13.13
CA CYS A 146 -12.64 -13.25 14.17
C CYS A 146 -13.50 -13.72 15.33
N HIS A 147 -13.96 -14.97 15.32
CA HIS A 147 -14.74 -15.55 16.41
C HIS A 147 -14.19 -16.92 16.85
N PRO A 148 -12.93 -16.99 17.31
CA PRO A 148 -12.40 -18.24 17.85
C PRO A 148 -13.03 -18.52 19.22
N THR A 149 -13.34 -19.78 19.48
CA THR A 149 -13.70 -20.24 20.83
C THR A 149 -12.44 -20.24 21.70
N MET A 150 -12.33 -19.29 22.63
CA MET A 150 -11.21 -19.25 23.56
C MET A 150 -11.45 -20.22 24.74
N PRO A 151 -10.47 -21.04 25.11
CA PRO A 151 -10.55 -21.88 26.29
C PRO A 151 -10.56 -21.04 27.57
N GLU A 152 -11.32 -21.48 28.56
CA GLU A 152 -11.39 -20.82 29.87
C GLU A 152 -10.12 -21.13 30.69
N ALA A 153 -9.58 -20.12 31.36
CA ALA A 153 -8.31 -20.22 32.08
C ALA A 153 -8.28 -21.34 33.14
N GLY A 154 -9.42 -21.62 33.78
CA GLY A 154 -9.55 -22.69 34.77
C GLY A 154 -9.31 -24.08 34.18
N ASN A 155 -9.94 -24.37 33.04
CA ASN A 155 -9.82 -25.68 32.37
C ASN A 155 -8.40 -25.95 31.86
N ILE A 156 -7.64 -24.90 31.53
CA ILE A 156 -6.24 -25.00 31.12
C ILE A 156 -5.34 -25.26 32.34
N TRP A 157 -5.60 -24.58 33.46
CA TRP A 157 -4.81 -24.75 34.68
C TRP A 157 -4.92 -26.17 35.24
N ASP A 158 -6.13 -26.75 35.26
CA ASP A 158 -6.34 -28.11 35.75
C ASP A 158 -5.53 -29.13 34.93
N GLY A 159 -5.52 -28.98 33.59
CA GLY A 159 -4.72 -29.81 32.70
C GLY A 159 -3.21 -29.62 32.86
N VAL A 160 -2.76 -28.39 33.15
CA VAL A 160 -1.34 -28.12 33.45
C VAL A 160 -0.92 -28.74 34.78
N VAL A 161 -1.76 -28.64 35.81
CA VAL A 161 -1.49 -29.23 37.14
C VAL A 161 -1.42 -30.76 37.03
N GLU A 162 -2.40 -31.38 36.37
CA GLU A 162 -2.44 -32.83 36.14
C GLU A 162 -1.18 -33.31 35.42
N LYS A 163 -0.85 -32.69 34.29
CA LYS A 163 0.36 -33.01 33.53
C LYS A 163 1.60 -32.83 34.39
N SER A 164 1.74 -31.68 35.07
CA SER A 164 2.92 -31.36 35.90
C SER A 164 3.23 -32.43 36.94
N GLY A 165 2.20 -33.03 37.54
CA GLY A 165 2.34 -34.16 38.47
C GLY A 165 2.97 -35.39 37.80
N GLU A 166 2.48 -35.77 36.60
CA GLU A 166 3.04 -36.89 35.83
C GLU A 166 4.54 -36.70 35.53
N TRP A 167 4.94 -35.50 35.08
CA TRP A 167 6.36 -35.21 34.78
C TRP A 167 7.23 -35.28 36.04
N LEU A 168 6.72 -34.81 37.17
CA LEU A 168 7.44 -34.77 38.43
C LEU A 168 7.62 -36.18 39.01
N ASP A 169 6.60 -37.02 38.89
CA ASP A 169 6.67 -38.43 39.30
C ASP A 169 7.56 -39.25 38.37
N GLN A 170 7.54 -38.98 37.07
CA GLN A 170 8.44 -39.58 36.10
C GLN A 170 9.91 -39.17 36.34
N ALA A 171 10.16 -37.91 36.67
CA ALA A 171 11.49 -37.42 37.04
C ALA A 171 12.00 -38.04 38.36
N ARG A 172 11.12 -38.23 39.34
CA ARG A 172 11.45 -38.93 40.59
C ARG A 172 11.73 -40.41 40.39
N ALA A 173 11.03 -41.07 39.45
CA ALA A 173 11.25 -42.48 39.13
C ALA A 173 12.52 -42.73 38.30
N ALA A 174 13.06 -41.69 37.66
CA ALA A 174 14.30 -41.76 36.86
C ALA A 174 15.57 -41.39 37.64
N MET A 175 15.44 -40.97 38.91
CA MET A 175 16.54 -40.75 39.87
C MET A 175 16.68 -41.93 40.83
#